data_AF-A0A7J9X383-F1
#
_entry.id   AF-A0A7J9X383-F1
#
_cell.length_a   1.000
_cell.length_b   1.000
_cell.length_c   1.000
_cell.angle_alpha   90.00
_cell.angle_beta   90.00
_cell.angle_gamma   90.00
#
_symmetry.space_group_name_H-M   'P 1'
#
loop_
_entity.id
_entity.type
_entity.pdbx_description
1 polymer ?
#
loop_
_entity_poly.entity_id
_entity_poly.type
_entity_poly.pdbx_seq_one_letter_code
_entity_poly.pdbx_strand_id
1 'polypeptide(L)'
;MTADRDGGDTYPTKALELLWGDGGRRTRGPKPTLGVDEIVRVAIEVADAEGLAAVTMRRVATELGFTTMALYRHVPGKHVLAELMIDATIAGRAEDRSTDGWRTPLAEWAMDYFAGLREHPWLLQAELVGASWGRTGSRSPSAVCARWHVPACRTRT
;
A
#
# COMPACT_ATOMS: atom_id res chain seq x y z
N MET A 1 -20.19 26.13 12.77
CA MET A 1 -21.10 25.00 12.48
C MET A 1 -21.16 24.82 10.96
N THR A 2 -20.06 24.36 10.38
CA THR A 2 -20.00 23.86 9.00
C THR A 2 -19.83 22.37 9.14
N ALA A 3 -20.92 21.65 8.90
CA ALA A 3 -20.94 20.20 8.87
C ALA A 3 -20.02 19.75 7.73
N ASP A 4 -18.82 19.31 8.10
CA ASP A 4 -17.97 18.53 7.21
C ASP A 4 -18.71 17.21 7.00
N ARG A 5 -19.05 16.92 5.76
CA ARG A 5 -19.81 15.72 5.41
C ARG A 5 -18.83 14.55 5.45
N ASP A 6 -18.66 13.97 6.63
CA ASP A 6 -18.12 12.63 6.81
C ASP A 6 -19.10 11.62 6.19
N GLY A 7 -18.99 11.45 4.88
CA GLY A 7 -19.62 10.36 4.13
C GLY A 7 -18.88 9.06 4.48
N GLY A 8 -19.58 8.16 5.18
CA GLY A 8 -19.03 6.92 5.73
C GLY A 8 -18.49 5.93 4.69
N ASP A 9 -17.49 5.19 5.15
CA ASP A 9 -17.19 3.78 4.83
C ASP A 9 -17.24 3.33 3.37
N THR A 10 -16.70 4.14 2.46
CA THR A 10 -16.39 3.70 1.09
C THR A 10 -14.89 3.88 0.88
N TYR A 11 -14.15 2.79 0.67
CA TYR A 11 -12.81 2.89 0.08
C TYR A 11 -12.92 3.81 -1.14
N PRO A 12 -12.16 4.91 -1.23
CA PRO A 12 -12.44 5.93 -2.25
C PRO A 12 -12.51 5.26 -3.61
N THR A 13 -13.57 5.51 -4.40
CA THR A 13 -13.77 4.88 -5.73
C THR A 13 -12.50 4.94 -6.59
N LYS A 14 -11.74 6.03 -6.43
CA LYS A 14 -10.45 6.21 -7.09
C LYS A 14 -9.40 5.17 -6.69
N ALA A 15 -9.32 4.74 -5.43
CA ALA A 15 -8.42 3.68 -4.99
C ALA A 15 -8.78 2.34 -5.64
N LEU A 16 -10.08 2.01 -5.69
CA LEU A 16 -10.56 0.79 -6.35
C LEU A 16 -10.25 0.81 -7.85
N GLU A 17 -10.45 1.94 -8.52
CA GLU A 17 -10.06 2.12 -9.93
C GLU A 17 -8.56 1.93 -10.16
N LEU A 18 -7.72 2.36 -9.21
CA LEU A 18 -6.26 2.28 -9.34
C LEU A 18 -5.73 0.87 -9.09
N LEU A 19 -6.30 0.15 -8.13
CA LEU A 19 -5.87 -1.21 -7.75
C LEU A 19 -6.50 -2.31 -8.61
N TRP A 20 -7.79 -2.17 -8.95
CA TRP A 20 -8.57 -3.23 -9.61
C TRP A 20 -9.33 -2.74 -10.85
N GLY A 21 -9.16 -1.49 -11.26
CA GLY A 21 -9.65 -1.08 -12.57
C GLY A 21 -8.92 -1.83 -13.68
N ASP A 22 -9.48 -1.81 -14.89
CA ASP A 22 -8.94 -2.51 -16.08
C ASP A 22 -7.59 -1.97 -16.59
N GLY A 23 -6.77 -1.38 -15.70
CA GLY A 23 -5.43 -0.89 -15.98
C GLY A 23 -5.44 0.00 -17.20
N GLY A 24 -6.37 0.97 -17.22
CA GLY A 24 -6.76 1.81 -18.35
C GLY A 24 -5.82 1.68 -19.53
N ARG A 25 -6.13 0.74 -20.44
CA ARG A 25 -5.43 0.45 -21.69
C ARG A 25 -4.79 1.74 -22.21
N ARG A 26 -3.49 1.90 -21.96
CA ARG A 26 -2.76 3.16 -22.18
C ARG A 26 -3.00 3.60 -23.62
N THR A 27 -3.83 4.62 -23.83
CA THR A 27 -4.05 5.19 -25.15
C THR A 27 -2.70 5.74 -25.62
N ARG A 28 -2.27 5.30 -26.82
CA ARG A 28 -1.03 5.73 -27.47
C ARG A 28 -1.09 7.24 -27.74
N GLY A 29 -0.63 8.02 -26.77
CA GLY A 29 -0.47 9.47 -26.82
C GLY A 29 0.84 9.87 -26.13
N PRO A 30 1.24 11.15 -26.19
CA PRO A 30 2.46 11.63 -25.53
C PRO A 30 2.47 11.23 -24.06
N LYS A 31 3.57 10.65 -23.58
CA LYS A 31 3.71 10.14 -22.21
C LYS A 31 3.31 11.27 -21.24
N PRO A 32 2.26 11.09 -20.41
CA PRO A 32 1.92 12.08 -19.39
C PRO A 32 3.15 12.36 -18.54
N THR A 33 3.45 13.63 -18.28
CA THR A 33 4.63 14.06 -17.50
C THR A 33 4.65 13.49 -16.08
N LEU A 34 3.51 13.01 -15.56
CA LEU A 34 3.39 12.35 -14.26
C LEU A 34 2.34 11.24 -14.34
N GLY A 35 2.76 10.00 -14.10
CA GLY A 35 1.89 8.81 -14.06
C GLY A 35 1.83 8.18 -12.66
N VAL A 36 0.77 7.43 -12.37
CA VAL A 36 0.63 6.70 -11.09
C VAL A 36 1.78 5.72 -10.91
N ASP A 37 2.14 4.96 -11.95
CA ASP A 37 3.24 3.99 -11.90
C ASP A 37 4.58 4.65 -11.58
N GLU A 38 4.81 5.88 -12.04
CA GLU A 38 6.02 6.64 -11.75
C GLU A 38 6.05 7.13 -10.30
N ILE A 39 4.90 7.57 -9.78
CA ILE A 39 4.74 7.94 -8.37
C ILE A 39 5.02 6.71 -7.48
N VAL A 40 4.44 5.55 -7.82
CA VAL A 40 4.62 4.31 -7.08
C VAL A 40 6.07 3.85 -7.10
N ARG A 41 6.72 3.84 -8.27
CA ARG A 41 8.14 3.49 -8.40
C ARG A 41 9.03 4.32 -7.49
N VAL A 42 8.89 5.65 -7.52
CA VAL A 42 9.71 6.53 -6.67
C VAL A 42 9.37 6.34 -5.18
N ALA A 43 8.11 6.08 -4.84
CA ALA A 43 7.74 5.78 -3.47
C ALA A 43 8.38 4.47 -2.96
N ILE A 44 8.49 3.44 -3.80
CA ILE A 44 9.20 2.20 -3.50
C ILE A 44 10.69 2.47 -3.30
N GLU A 45 11.33 3.25 -4.18
CA GLU A 45 12.76 3.61 -4.04
C GLU A 45 13.04 4.33 -2.71
N VAL A 46 12.17 5.26 -2.31
CA VAL A 46 12.26 5.93 -0.99
C VAL A 46 12.07 4.93 0.14
N ALA A 47 11.12 4.00 0.03
CA ALA A 47 10.85 3.00 1.05
C ALA A 47 11.99 1.98 1.21
N ASP A 48 12.64 1.61 0.11
CA ASP A 48 13.78 0.70 0.12
C ASP A 48 15.01 1.34 0.77
N ALA A 49 15.24 2.64 0.51
CA ALA A 49 16.39 3.36 1.04
C ALA A 49 16.22 3.80 2.50
N GLU A 50 15.03 4.31 2.86
CA GLU A 50 14.80 5.03 4.12
C GLU A 50 13.66 4.43 4.97
N GLY A 51 12.97 3.41 4.46
CA GLY A 51 11.84 2.76 5.13
C GLY A 51 10.48 3.46 4.90
N LEU A 52 9.40 2.79 5.29
CA LEU A 52 8.01 3.25 5.05
C LEU A 52 7.66 4.58 5.72
N ALA A 53 8.34 4.91 6.82
CA ALA A 53 8.12 6.16 7.53
C ALA A 53 8.53 7.39 6.70
N ALA A 54 9.58 7.25 5.87
CA ALA A 54 10.08 8.32 4.98
C ALA A 54 9.14 8.60 3.81
N VAL A 55 8.32 7.62 3.42
CA VAL A 55 7.32 7.76 2.35
C VAL A 55 6.23 8.73 2.79
N THR A 56 6.35 9.98 2.36
CA THR A 56 5.34 11.01 2.57
C THR A 56 4.99 11.65 1.23
N MET A 57 3.77 12.15 1.09
CA MET A 57 3.33 12.80 -0.16
C MET A 57 4.27 13.94 -0.56
N ARG A 58 4.79 14.69 0.41
CA ARG A 58 5.75 15.78 0.17
C ARG A 58 7.12 15.27 -0.29
N ARG A 59 7.65 14.21 0.35
CA ARG A 59 8.95 13.62 -0.01
C ARG A 59 8.92 13.09 -1.44
N VAL A 60 7.90 12.30 -1.78
CA VAL A 60 7.72 11.73 -3.12
C VAL A 60 7.52 12.83 -4.16
N ALA A 61 6.74 13.87 -3.86
CA ALA A 61 6.60 15.02 -4.75
C ALA A 61 7.94 15.73 -5.01
N THR A 62 8.74 15.88 -3.96
CA THR A 62 10.05 16.53 -4.04
C THR A 62 11.02 15.73 -4.92
N GLU A 63 11.09 14.42 -4.73
CA GLU A 63 11.93 13.52 -5.56
C GLU A 63 11.50 13.52 -7.03
N LEU A 64 10.21 13.65 -7.31
CA LEU A 64 9.68 13.75 -8.67
C LEU A 64 9.76 15.16 -9.27
N GLY A 65 10.13 16.19 -8.49
CA GLY A 65 10.16 17.59 -8.95
C GLY A 65 8.76 18.22 -9.14
N PHE A 66 7.71 17.68 -8.50
CA PHE A 66 6.35 18.20 -8.56
C PHE A 66 5.88 18.78 -7.24
N THR A 67 4.72 19.46 -7.26
CA THR A 67 4.04 19.91 -6.04
C THR A 67 3.25 18.76 -5.42
N THR A 68 3.09 18.77 -4.10
CA THR A 68 2.24 17.80 -3.39
C THR A 68 0.80 17.78 -3.94
N MET A 69 0.29 18.96 -4.34
CA MET A 69 -1.04 19.08 -4.92
C MET A 69 -1.19 18.35 -6.26
N ALA A 70 -0.13 18.29 -7.07
CA ALA A 70 -0.12 17.50 -8.30
C ALA A 70 -0.26 16.00 -7.99
N LEU A 71 0.45 15.48 -6.98
CA LEU A 71 0.37 14.07 -6.60
C LEU A 71 -1.02 13.68 -6.11
N TYR A 72 -1.68 14.52 -5.31
CA TYR A 72 -3.03 14.24 -4.81
C TYR A 72 -4.08 14.09 -5.92
N ARG A 73 -3.83 14.64 -7.12
CA ARG A 73 -4.70 14.43 -8.29
C ARG A 73 -4.64 12.99 -8.82
N HIS A 74 -3.50 12.32 -8.62
CA HIS A 74 -3.26 10.97 -9.10
C HIS A 74 -3.54 9.92 -8.01
N VAL A 75 -3.14 10.20 -6.77
CA VAL A 75 -3.28 9.26 -5.65
C VAL A 75 -3.93 9.98 -4.46
N PRO A 76 -5.09 9.50 -3.97
CA PRO A 76 -5.89 10.19 -2.95
C PRO A 76 -5.33 10.01 -1.51
N GLY A 77 -4.00 10.00 -1.36
CA GLY A 77 -3.31 10.02 -0.08
C GLY A 77 -2.27 8.92 0.12
N LYS A 78 -1.58 8.98 1.28
CA LYS A 78 -0.50 8.05 1.63
C LYS A 78 -0.96 6.60 1.75
N HIS A 79 -2.18 6.35 2.24
CA HIS A 79 -2.70 4.99 2.43
C HIS A 79 -2.87 4.27 1.08
N VAL A 80 -3.55 4.90 0.12
CA VAL A 80 -3.68 4.37 -1.24
C VAL A 80 -2.32 4.25 -1.93
N LEU A 81 -1.40 5.20 -1.70
CA LEU A 81 -0.04 5.07 -2.23
C LEU A 81 0.65 3.81 -1.69
N ALA A 82 0.53 3.53 -0.39
CA ALA A 82 1.11 2.33 0.21
C ALA A 82 0.48 1.04 -0.35
N GLU A 83 -0.82 1.01 -0.58
CA GLU A 83 -1.50 -0.13 -1.21
C GLU A 83 -1.02 -0.35 -2.64
N LEU A 84 -0.87 0.72 -3.43
CA LEU A 84 -0.34 0.64 -4.78
C LEU A 84 1.11 0.17 -4.80
N MET A 85 1.91 0.56 -3.80
CA MET A 85 3.28 0.05 -3.65
C MET A 85 3.29 -1.45 -3.32
N ILE A 86 2.41 -1.92 -2.41
CA ILE A 86 2.27 -3.34 -2.09
C ILE A 86 1.87 -4.11 -3.35
N ASP A 87 0.83 -3.67 -4.04
CA ASP A 87 0.31 -4.30 -5.25
C ASP A 87 1.40 -4.37 -6.33
N ALA A 88 2.08 -3.27 -6.63
CA ALA A 88 3.16 -3.24 -7.62
C ALA A 88 4.33 -4.19 -7.29
N THR A 89 4.61 -4.41 -6.00
CA THR A 89 5.73 -5.26 -5.56
C THR A 89 5.38 -6.76 -5.63
N ILE A 90 4.10 -7.11 -5.46
CA ILE A 90 3.61 -8.49 -5.43
C ILE A 90 3.11 -8.93 -6.81
N ALA A 91 2.39 -8.06 -7.53
CA ALA A 91 1.76 -8.37 -8.82
C ALA A 91 2.78 -8.83 -9.87
N GLY A 92 3.98 -8.22 -9.89
CA GLY A 92 5.06 -8.58 -10.80
C GLY A 92 5.69 -9.97 -10.56
N ARG A 93 5.30 -10.66 -9.48
CA ARG A 93 5.86 -11.99 -9.11
C ARG A 93 4.88 -13.14 -9.38
N ALA A 94 3.76 -12.88 -10.05
CA ALA A 94 2.72 -13.88 -10.28
C ALA A 94 2.84 -14.66 -11.59
N GLU A 95 3.85 -14.36 -12.41
CA GLU A 95 3.99 -14.95 -13.75
C GLU A 95 4.50 -16.39 -13.68
N ASP A 96 3.99 -17.24 -14.58
CA ASP A 96 4.46 -18.60 -14.86
C ASP A 96 4.37 -19.65 -13.73
N ARG A 97 3.35 -19.57 -12.87
CA ARG A 97 3.10 -20.63 -11.87
C ARG A 97 2.66 -21.95 -12.48
N SER A 98 3.08 -23.04 -11.85
CA SER A 98 2.67 -24.40 -12.20
C SER A 98 1.15 -24.57 -12.11
N THR A 99 0.59 -25.34 -13.04
CA THR A 99 -0.83 -25.74 -13.01
C THR A 99 -1.03 -27.15 -12.42
N ASP A 100 0.04 -27.76 -11.90
CA ASP A 100 0.04 -29.13 -11.38
C ASP A 100 -0.60 -29.21 -10.00
N GLY A 101 -1.92 -29.34 -9.99
CA GLY A 101 -2.72 -29.36 -8.78
C GLY A 101 -2.65 -28.03 -8.02
N TRP A 102 -3.21 -27.98 -6.82
CA TRP A 102 -3.30 -26.72 -6.07
C TRP A 102 -2.10 -26.44 -5.15
N ARG A 103 -1.33 -27.48 -4.77
CA ARG A 103 -0.25 -27.35 -3.77
C ARG A 103 1.00 -26.69 -4.33
N THR A 104 1.43 -27.10 -5.52
CA THR A 104 2.63 -26.56 -6.19
C THR A 104 2.51 -25.06 -6.45
N PRO A 105 1.47 -24.55 -7.13
CA PRO A 105 1.31 -23.10 -7.34
C PRO A 105 1.17 -22.31 -6.03
N LEU A 106 0.57 -22.89 -4.99
CA LEU A 106 0.48 -22.22 -3.69
C LEU A 106 1.86 -22.11 -3.02
N ALA A 107 2.69 -23.15 -3.12
CA ALA A 107 4.05 -23.12 -2.61
C ALA A 107 4.92 -22.11 -3.37
N GLU A 108 4.82 -22.07 -4.70
CA GLU A 108 5.48 -21.07 -5.54
C GLU A 108 5.06 -19.65 -5.14
N TRP A 109 3.74 -19.39 -5.05
CA TRP A 109 3.22 -18.11 -4.59
C TRP A 109 3.77 -17.71 -3.20
N ALA A 110 3.81 -18.64 -2.25
CA ALA A 110 4.31 -18.36 -0.91
C ALA A 110 5.81 -18.02 -0.90
N MET A 111 6.60 -18.69 -1.75
CA MET A 111 8.03 -18.42 -1.89
C MET A 111 8.29 -17.08 -2.57
N ASP A 112 7.53 -16.74 -3.61
CA ASP A 112 7.61 -15.44 -4.30
C ASP A 112 7.25 -14.30 -3.36
N TYR A 113 6.17 -14.46 -2.61
CA TYR A 113 5.74 -13.50 -1.60
C TYR A 113 6.83 -13.31 -0.53
N PHE A 114 7.41 -14.41 -0.04
CA PHE A 114 8.50 -14.33 0.94
C PHE A 114 9.77 -13.70 0.38
N ALA A 115 10.12 -13.94 -0.88
CA ALA A 115 11.21 -13.26 -1.55
C ALA A 115 10.96 -11.75 -1.63
N GLY A 116 9.73 -11.34 -1.98
CA GLY A 116 9.31 -9.94 -1.97
C GLY A 116 9.46 -9.29 -0.60
N LEU A 117 9.02 -9.96 0.47
CA LEU A 117 9.21 -9.46 1.85
C LEU A 117 10.69 -9.30 2.24
N ARG A 118 11.58 -10.13 1.69
CA ARG A 118 13.03 -10.03 1.94
C ARG A 118 13.68 -8.90 1.17
N GLU A 119 13.27 -8.68 -0.07
CA GLU A 119 13.78 -7.60 -0.93
C GLU A 119 13.26 -6.23 -0.45
N HIS A 120 12.03 -6.18 0.04
CA HIS A 120 11.36 -4.96 0.48
C HIS A 120 10.87 -5.10 1.93
N PRO A 121 11.75 -4.97 2.95
CA PRO A 121 11.40 -5.18 4.35
C PRO A 121 10.27 -4.28 4.88
N TRP A 122 10.05 -3.13 4.25
CA TRP A 122 8.96 -2.21 4.58
C TRP A 122 7.58 -2.80 4.27
N LEU A 123 7.46 -3.83 3.44
CA LEU A 123 6.19 -4.53 3.18
C LEU A 123 5.60 -5.11 4.46
N LEU A 124 6.42 -5.66 5.35
CA LEU A 124 5.95 -6.19 6.64
C LEU A 124 5.23 -5.10 7.44
N GLN A 125 5.79 -3.89 7.48
CA GLN A 125 5.17 -2.75 8.14
C GLN A 125 3.92 -2.29 7.38
N ALA A 126 3.96 -2.25 6.05
CA ALA A 126 2.84 -1.81 5.23
C ALA A 126 1.62 -2.75 5.37
N GLU A 127 1.83 -4.07 5.40
CA GLU A 127 0.80 -5.10 5.55
C GLU A 127 0.23 -5.14 6.98
N LEU A 128 1.11 -5.10 7.99
CA LEU A 128 0.69 -5.09 9.40
C LEU A 128 -0.05 -3.81 9.78
N VAL A 129 0.42 -2.66 9.28
CA VAL A 129 -0.24 -1.37 9.52
C VAL A 129 -1.46 -1.25 8.60
N GLY A 130 -1.45 -1.87 7.41
CA GLY A 130 -2.56 -2.09 6.44
C GLY A 130 -3.89 -2.36 7.14
N ALA A 131 -3.87 -3.39 7.99
CA ALA A 131 -5.00 -3.81 8.81
C ALA A 131 -5.48 -2.77 9.85
N SER A 132 -4.66 -1.75 10.14
CA SER A 132 -4.93 -0.67 11.10
C SER A 132 -5.32 0.68 10.46
N TRP A 133 -5.02 0.94 9.17
CA TRP A 133 -5.34 2.24 8.52
C TRP A 133 -6.84 2.49 8.38
N GLY A 134 -7.66 1.44 8.34
CA GLY A 134 -9.13 1.56 8.29
C GLY A 134 -9.78 1.98 9.61
N ARG A 135 -9.04 2.16 10.71
CA ARG A 135 -9.66 2.40 12.04
C ARG A 135 -9.02 3.48 12.90
N THR A 136 -7.90 4.10 12.55
CA THR A 136 -7.24 4.99 13.52
C THR A 136 -6.46 6.13 12.87
N GLY A 137 -7.15 7.25 12.67
CA GLY A 137 -6.51 8.54 12.87
C GLY A 137 -5.93 8.57 14.29
N SER A 138 -4.61 8.49 14.39
CA SER A 138 -3.79 8.73 15.59
C SER A 138 -4.37 8.25 16.93
N ARG A 139 -4.01 7.03 17.38
CA ARG A 139 -3.96 6.73 18.83
C ARG A 139 -2.92 5.64 19.12
N SER A 140 -2.25 5.84 20.24
CA SER A 140 -0.99 5.22 20.66
C SER A 140 -1.03 3.69 20.82
N PRO A 141 0.14 3.02 20.97
CA PRO A 141 0.27 1.56 20.99
C PRO A 141 -0.49 0.82 22.10
N SER A 142 -1.03 1.50 23.11
CA SER A 142 -1.65 0.86 24.28
C SER A 142 -3.04 0.26 24.05
N ALA A 143 -3.67 0.54 22.91
CA ALA A 143 -5.04 0.05 22.62
C ALA A 143 -5.10 -1.37 22.01
N VAL A 144 -3.97 -1.90 21.55
CA VAL A 144 -3.89 -3.20 20.86
C VAL A 144 -4.21 -4.38 21.80
N CYS A 145 -3.80 -4.31 23.07
CA CYS A 145 -4.04 -5.38 24.04
C CYS A 145 -5.51 -5.56 24.43
N ALA A 146 -6.37 -4.53 24.29
CA ALA A 146 -7.75 -4.62 24.74
C ALA A 146 -8.69 -5.31 23.73
N ARG A 147 -8.30 -5.36 22.45
CA ARG A 147 -9.19 -5.79 21.37
C ARG A 147 -9.01 -7.26 20.96
N TRP A 148 -7.82 -7.82 21.16
CA TRP A 148 -7.59 -9.25 20.95
C TRP A 148 -7.79 -9.96 22.28
N HIS A 149 -8.89 -10.71 22.42
CA HIS A 149 -9.12 -11.65 23.53
C HIS A 149 -8.10 -12.80 23.48
N VAL A 150 -6.80 -12.50 23.60
CA VAL A 150 -5.75 -13.49 23.83
C VAL A 150 -5.74 -13.78 25.33
N PRO A 151 -6.06 -15.01 25.78
CA PRO A 151 -6.16 -15.32 27.20
C PRO A 151 -4.84 -15.19 27.97
N ALA A 152 -3.70 -15.10 27.26
CA ALA A 152 -2.36 -15.26 27.83
C ALA A 152 -1.82 -14.06 28.62
N CYS A 153 -2.51 -12.91 28.67
CA CYS A 153 -2.03 -11.72 29.41
C CYS A 153 -2.71 -11.48 30.77
N ARG A 154 -3.40 -12.48 31.34
CA ARG A 154 -3.79 -12.44 32.76
C ARG A 154 -3.01 -13.48 33.54
N THR A 155 -1.87 -13.07 34.08
CA THR A 155 -1.48 -13.25 35.49
C THR A 155 0.00 -12.90 35.68
N ARG A 156 0.25 -11.74 36.28
CA ARG A 156 1.39 -11.58 37.19
C ARG A 156 0.93 -10.66 38.31
N THR A 157 0.65 -11.28 39.45
CA THR A 157 0.76 -10.63 40.77
C THR A 157 2.05 -11.14 41.39
#